data_AF-A0A3A9WDT1-F1
#
_entry.id   AF-A0A3A9WDT1-F1
#
_cell.length_a   1.000
_cell.length_b   1.000
_cell.length_c   1.000
_cell.angle_alpha   90.00
_cell.angle_beta   90.00
_cell.angle_gamma   90.00
#
_symmetry.space_group_name_H-M   'P 1'
#
loop_
_entity.id
_entity.type
_entity.pdbx_description
1 polymer ?
#
loop_
_entity_poly.entity_id
_entity_poly.type
_entity_poly.pdbx_seq_one_letter_code
_entity_poly.pdbx_strand_id
1 'polypeptide(L)'
;MKYLNKNEVNDIVNFLTTKYPNCLTAILSGSIIDKTNDVNSDLDIILIVSDRNRLYNETLNLKSYKLQTFIIPLQHLYERLYADYINARCHFIGLLAKGVHLYGDEKLTNSICKHCVYLEQSGPLPLSDENHLKSRVLITQLIAKIGNTNEKWENLILDAGLLTNELIGFKLHSEGAWKGDGKHRMKFIGNHNPKFKEQLTYALIFTYNNKDYKLLVDLAKEEIKAKGGLVEFHPKENIQLTASEDFISLSIKYLGNIQQNKNTVLILNDSFIKLKANSVNNFEYYFYTTFLTGKGFKTEDTFCVIHADNEWLNSFFIDWLYELKNKKNLNNLVFPTFIDPKYKFIDKSLYKKVLPVFKKLNSQNLENKDGVLDDGTQIYFAFMILKDIENIFYQTKSEDFNMLLMFLFRENFIFSYDIDIPVNSKELLIKRKITFLKFEETFNSQKNIIEEIWNEESDSPIKNELEVVYNKFPELKSTMDTFPSYLLYLSNKDLENEIVLIKELILRCMGILLIQPSFVSYIIYSALRVREKSFEWIKSNFDIG
;
A
#
# COMPACT_ATOMS: atom_id res chain seq x y z
N MET A 1 5.72 -29.27 -10.24
CA MET A 1 4.79 -29.65 -11.33
C MET A 1 4.56 -31.18 -11.39
N LYS A 2 4.19 -31.85 -10.30
CA LYS A 2 4.04 -33.33 -10.30
C LYS A 2 2.64 -33.80 -10.74
N TYR A 3 1.68 -32.88 -10.89
CA TYR A 3 0.27 -33.14 -11.25
C TYR A 3 -0.15 -32.58 -12.62
N LEU A 4 0.65 -31.68 -13.19
CA LEU A 4 0.48 -31.23 -14.56
C LEU A 4 1.59 -31.86 -15.39
N ASN A 5 1.22 -32.53 -16.47
CA ASN A 5 2.19 -33.00 -17.45
C ASN A 5 2.71 -31.81 -18.28
N LYS A 6 3.81 -32.03 -19.00
CA LYS A 6 4.47 -30.97 -19.78
C LYS A 6 3.55 -30.35 -20.85
N ASN A 7 2.65 -31.12 -21.44
CA ASN A 7 1.73 -30.63 -22.46
C ASN A 7 0.66 -29.70 -21.85
N GLU A 8 0.15 -30.05 -20.66
CA GLU A 8 -0.81 -29.22 -19.93
C GLU A 8 -0.21 -27.89 -19.48
N VAL A 9 1.03 -27.93 -18.99
CA VAL A 9 1.78 -26.70 -18.67
C VAL A 9 1.93 -25.84 -19.92
N ASN A 10 2.33 -26.43 -21.05
CA ASN A 10 2.47 -25.69 -22.32
C ASN A 10 1.15 -25.08 -22.80
N ASP A 11 0.04 -25.81 -22.69
CA ASP A 11 -1.29 -25.30 -23.06
C ASP A 11 -1.69 -24.10 -22.21
N ILE A 12 -1.48 -24.18 -20.89
CA ILE A 12 -1.74 -23.08 -19.95
C ILE A 12 -0.86 -21.88 -20.28
N VAL A 13 0.45 -22.10 -20.46
CA VAL A 13 1.41 -21.04 -20.80
C VAL A 13 1.00 -20.34 -22.11
N ASN A 14 0.70 -21.09 -23.17
CA ASN A 14 0.28 -20.52 -24.46
C ASN A 14 -1.00 -19.68 -24.35
N PHE A 15 -1.97 -20.16 -23.57
CA PHE A 15 -3.21 -19.44 -23.33
C PHE A 15 -2.95 -18.13 -22.56
N LEU A 16 -2.15 -18.18 -21.50
CA LEU A 16 -1.85 -17.03 -20.66
C LEU A 16 -0.97 -15.98 -21.37
N THR A 17 0.05 -16.39 -22.12
CA THR A 17 0.91 -15.47 -22.89
C THR A 17 0.11 -14.73 -23.97
N THR A 18 -0.87 -15.39 -24.58
CA THR A 18 -1.77 -14.76 -25.55
C THR A 18 -2.68 -13.72 -24.87
N LYS A 19 -3.20 -14.02 -23.67
CA LYS A 19 -4.13 -13.13 -22.96
C LYS A 19 -3.44 -11.97 -22.24
N TYR A 20 -2.23 -12.22 -21.72
CA TYR A 20 -1.41 -11.28 -20.94
C TYR A 20 0.00 -11.17 -21.55
N PRO A 21 0.13 -10.51 -22.72
CA PRO A 21 1.40 -10.42 -23.44
C PRO A 21 2.48 -9.65 -22.66
N ASN A 22 2.09 -8.76 -21.75
CA ASN A 22 2.99 -7.95 -20.92
C ASN A 22 3.20 -8.53 -19.51
N CYS A 23 2.95 -9.83 -19.34
CA CYS A 23 3.25 -10.51 -18.09
C CYS A 23 4.77 -10.66 -17.91
N LEU A 24 5.29 -10.08 -16.83
CA LEU A 24 6.71 -10.16 -16.48
C LEU A 24 7.08 -11.56 -15.98
N THR A 25 6.22 -12.11 -15.12
CA THR A 25 6.33 -13.51 -14.67
C THR A 25 4.99 -14.04 -14.22
N ALA A 26 4.78 -15.34 -14.46
CA ALA A 26 3.66 -16.11 -13.97
C ALA A 26 4.13 -17.15 -12.95
N ILE A 27 3.37 -17.26 -11.87
CA ILE A 27 3.69 -18.10 -10.72
C ILE A 27 2.48 -19.01 -10.47
N LEU A 28 2.72 -20.31 -10.50
CA LEU A 28 1.72 -21.32 -10.12
C LEU A 28 1.79 -21.53 -8.60
N SER A 29 0.63 -21.48 -7.94
CA SER A 29 0.51 -21.69 -6.49
C SER A 29 -0.71 -22.56 -6.15
N GLY A 30 -1.16 -22.50 -4.90
CA GLY A 30 -2.38 -23.14 -4.44
C GLY A 30 -2.21 -24.58 -3.99
N SER A 31 -3.35 -25.25 -3.81
CA SER A 31 -3.42 -26.62 -3.28
C SER A 31 -2.74 -27.67 -4.18
N ILE A 32 -2.55 -27.37 -5.47
CA ILE A 32 -1.80 -28.19 -6.44
C ILE A 32 -0.33 -28.36 -6.03
N ILE A 33 0.24 -27.37 -5.34
CA ILE A 33 1.59 -27.46 -4.80
C ILE A 33 1.60 -28.20 -3.45
N ASP A 34 0.61 -27.95 -2.60
CA ASP A 34 0.49 -28.52 -1.24
C ASP A 34 0.12 -30.02 -1.20
N LYS A 35 -0.18 -30.66 -2.34
CA LYS A 35 -0.60 -32.09 -2.46
C LYS A 35 -1.89 -32.44 -1.70
N THR A 36 -2.70 -31.47 -1.28
CA THR A 36 -3.98 -31.68 -0.58
C THR A 36 -5.19 -31.61 -1.52
N ASN A 37 -5.00 -31.95 -2.79
CA ASN A 37 -5.99 -31.71 -3.83
C ASN A 37 -7.10 -32.77 -3.88
N ASP A 38 -8.32 -32.28 -4.13
CA ASP A 38 -9.35 -33.04 -4.85
C ASP A 38 -9.28 -32.75 -6.36
N VAL A 39 -9.77 -33.67 -7.18
CA VAL A 39 -9.78 -33.63 -8.67
C VAL A 39 -10.42 -32.35 -9.25
N ASN A 40 -11.20 -31.60 -8.44
CA ASN A 40 -11.91 -30.39 -8.84
C ASN A 40 -11.25 -29.08 -8.36
N SER A 41 -9.99 -29.11 -7.89
CA SER A 41 -9.35 -27.91 -7.33
C SER A 41 -8.93 -26.92 -8.43
N ASP A 42 -9.24 -25.64 -8.24
CA ASP A 42 -8.83 -24.56 -9.14
C ASP A 42 -7.29 -24.42 -9.17
N LEU A 43 -6.74 -24.01 -10.32
CA LEU A 43 -5.34 -23.65 -10.50
C LEU A 43 -5.13 -22.19 -10.10
N ASP A 44 -4.51 -21.94 -8.94
CA ASP A 44 -4.14 -20.59 -8.51
C ASP A 44 -2.91 -20.11 -9.30
N ILE A 45 -3.08 -19.10 -10.14
CA ILE A 45 -2.02 -18.53 -10.97
C ILE A 45 -1.88 -17.05 -10.65
N ILE A 46 -0.68 -16.63 -10.25
CA ILE A 46 -0.37 -15.23 -9.99
C ILE A 46 0.41 -14.68 -11.18
N LEU A 47 -0.09 -13.61 -11.77
CA LEU A 47 0.51 -12.93 -12.92
C LEU A 47 1.03 -11.58 -12.47
N ILE A 48 2.34 -11.39 -12.53
CA ILE A 48 2.97 -10.10 -12.31
C ILE A 48 3.02 -9.36 -13.64
N VAL A 49 2.45 -8.16 -13.68
CA VAL A 49 2.30 -7.35 -14.91
C VAL A 49 2.86 -5.94 -14.70
N SER A 50 3.34 -5.31 -15.76
CA SER A 50 3.81 -3.91 -15.75
C SER A 50 2.84 -2.95 -16.43
N ASP A 51 1.84 -3.47 -17.13
CA ASP A 51 0.94 -2.69 -17.99
C ASP A 51 -0.44 -2.45 -17.37
N ARG A 52 -0.67 -2.89 -16.13
CA ARG A 52 -1.92 -2.64 -15.37
C ARG A 52 -1.70 -1.92 -14.05
N ASN A 53 -2.67 -1.12 -13.61
CA ASN A 53 -2.63 -0.36 -12.36
C ASN A 53 -3.51 -0.97 -11.26
N ARG A 54 -4.40 -1.89 -11.59
CA ARG A 54 -5.33 -2.46 -10.62
C ARG A 54 -5.07 -3.93 -10.40
N LEU A 55 -5.08 -4.33 -9.13
CA LEU A 55 -5.23 -5.74 -8.79
C LEU A 55 -6.63 -6.17 -9.21
N TYR A 56 -6.70 -7.29 -9.93
CA TYR A 56 -7.97 -7.94 -10.16
C TYR A 56 -7.77 -9.45 -10.27
N ASN A 57 -8.85 -10.17 -10.02
CA ASN A 57 -8.91 -11.60 -10.13
C ASN A 57 -9.96 -11.98 -11.18
N GLU A 58 -9.64 -12.97 -11.99
CA GLU A 58 -10.60 -13.58 -12.90
C GLU A 58 -10.45 -15.09 -12.92
N THR A 59 -11.56 -15.77 -13.18
CA THR A 59 -11.61 -17.22 -13.32
C THR A 59 -11.72 -17.54 -14.80
N LEU A 60 -10.78 -18.35 -15.30
CA LEU A 60 -10.68 -18.74 -16.71
C LEU A 60 -10.91 -20.23 -16.84
N ASN A 61 -11.71 -20.62 -17.83
CA ASN A 61 -11.90 -22.01 -18.17
C ASN A 61 -10.98 -22.34 -19.36
N LEU A 62 -10.06 -23.29 -19.17
CA LEU A 62 -9.20 -23.82 -20.21
C LEU A 62 -9.34 -25.34 -20.24
N LYS A 63 -10.07 -25.86 -21.23
CA LYS A 63 -10.39 -27.29 -21.33
C LYS A 63 -11.08 -27.78 -20.04
N SER A 64 -10.48 -28.75 -19.34
CA SER A 64 -10.96 -29.28 -18.06
C SER A 64 -10.46 -28.50 -16.83
N TYR A 65 -9.63 -27.47 -17.03
CA TYR A 65 -9.02 -26.71 -15.96
C TYR A 65 -9.76 -25.40 -15.70
N LYS A 66 -9.97 -25.11 -14.42
CA LYS A 66 -10.42 -23.81 -13.95
C LYS A 66 -9.23 -23.07 -13.35
N LEU A 67 -8.81 -22.01 -14.02
CA LEU A 67 -7.67 -21.17 -13.61
C LEU A 67 -8.20 -19.99 -12.81
N GLN A 68 -7.83 -19.90 -11.54
CA GLN A 68 -8.04 -18.72 -10.73
C GLN A 68 -6.80 -17.82 -10.88
N THR A 69 -6.92 -16.81 -11.74
CA THR A 69 -5.82 -15.88 -12.01
C THR A 69 -5.90 -14.65 -11.12
N PHE A 70 -4.76 -14.29 -10.51
CA PHE A 70 -4.56 -13.06 -9.76
C PHE A 70 -3.58 -12.17 -10.53
N ILE A 71 -4.08 -11.08 -11.10
CA ILE A 71 -3.26 -10.14 -11.85
C ILE A 71 -2.80 -9.06 -10.86
N ILE A 72 -1.50 -9.03 -10.60
CA ILE A 72 -0.89 -8.11 -9.64
C ILE A 72 0.09 -7.21 -10.39
N PRO A 73 -0.19 -5.91 -10.48
CA PRO A 73 0.80 -4.95 -10.94
C PRO A 73 2.05 -4.99 -10.07
N LEU A 74 3.23 -4.98 -10.69
CA LEU A 74 4.50 -5.03 -9.98
C LEU A 74 4.62 -3.89 -8.95
N GLN A 75 4.18 -2.69 -9.31
CA GLN A 75 4.22 -1.51 -8.44
C GLN A 75 3.34 -1.63 -7.19
N HIS A 76 2.30 -2.48 -7.22
CA HIS A 76 1.38 -2.71 -6.10
C HIS A 76 1.67 -3.98 -5.30
N LEU A 77 2.60 -4.83 -5.76
CA LEU A 77 2.91 -6.10 -5.12
C LEU A 77 3.32 -5.90 -3.66
N TYR A 78 4.20 -4.95 -3.40
CA TYR A 78 4.71 -4.69 -2.05
C TYR A 78 3.63 -4.21 -1.07
N GLU A 79 2.71 -3.35 -1.52
CA GLU A 79 1.57 -2.88 -0.73
C GLU A 79 0.59 -4.02 -0.43
N ARG A 80 0.41 -4.93 -1.41
CA ARG A 80 -0.42 -6.12 -1.24
C ARG A 80 0.14 -7.08 -0.20
N LEU A 81 1.46 -7.28 -0.19
CA LEU A 81 2.13 -8.07 0.84
C LEU A 81 2.05 -7.38 2.21
N TYR A 82 2.23 -6.06 2.26
CA TYR A 82 2.08 -5.30 3.50
C TYR A 82 0.69 -5.42 4.11
N ALA A 83 -0.34 -5.31 3.27
CA ALA A 83 -1.72 -5.45 3.69
C ALA A 83 -1.97 -6.83 4.31
N ASP A 84 -1.31 -7.88 3.82
CA ASP A 84 -1.39 -9.20 4.43
C ASP A 84 -0.62 -9.25 5.76
N TYR A 85 0.57 -8.65 5.82
CA TYR A 85 1.43 -8.57 7.01
C TYR A 85 0.75 -7.85 8.19
N ILE A 86 0.21 -6.65 7.97
CA ILE A 86 -0.42 -5.85 9.04
C ILE A 86 -1.77 -6.42 9.50
N ASN A 87 -2.51 -7.08 8.60
CA ASN A 87 -3.83 -7.66 8.92
C ASN A 87 -3.74 -9.14 9.34
N ALA A 88 -2.53 -9.69 9.40
CA ALA A 88 -2.26 -11.09 9.66
C ALA A 88 -3.04 -12.08 8.76
N ARG A 89 -3.27 -11.73 7.48
CA ARG A 89 -4.07 -12.57 6.58
C ARG A 89 -3.30 -13.72 5.92
N CYS A 90 -2.01 -13.52 5.60
CA CYS A 90 -1.17 -14.51 4.91
C CYS A 90 -1.77 -15.08 3.60
N HIS A 91 -2.51 -14.29 2.82
CA HIS A 91 -3.16 -14.78 1.60
C HIS A 91 -2.17 -14.80 0.41
N PHE A 92 -1.77 -13.63 -0.07
CA PHE A 92 -0.76 -13.47 -1.12
C PHE A 92 0.63 -13.86 -0.63
N ILE A 93 0.97 -13.55 0.63
CA ILE A 93 2.24 -14.01 1.23
C ILE A 93 2.31 -15.55 1.16
N GLY A 94 1.28 -16.26 1.64
CA GLY A 94 1.26 -17.73 1.63
C GLY A 94 1.19 -18.33 0.22
N LEU A 95 0.45 -17.71 -0.70
CA LEU A 95 0.42 -18.13 -2.09
C LEU A 95 1.80 -17.98 -2.75
N LEU A 96 2.45 -16.83 -2.61
CA LEU A 96 3.75 -16.59 -3.25
C LEU A 96 4.89 -17.35 -2.57
N ALA A 97 4.83 -17.59 -1.26
CA ALA A 97 5.83 -18.41 -0.54
C ALA A 97 5.92 -19.84 -1.09
N LYS A 98 4.79 -20.39 -1.54
CA LYS A 98 4.69 -21.72 -2.16
C LYS A 98 4.80 -21.70 -3.67
N GLY A 99 4.93 -20.52 -4.25
CA GLY A 99 4.89 -20.30 -5.68
C GLY A 99 5.99 -21.06 -6.40
N VAL A 100 5.65 -21.58 -7.57
CA VAL A 100 6.60 -22.18 -8.52
C VAL A 100 6.53 -21.39 -9.83
N HIS A 101 7.69 -21.11 -10.41
CA HIS A 101 7.76 -20.44 -11.70
C HIS A 101 7.00 -21.21 -12.78
N LEU A 102 6.14 -20.51 -13.53
CA LEU A 102 5.37 -21.06 -14.64
C LEU A 102 5.94 -20.61 -15.99
N TYR A 103 6.10 -19.29 -16.19
CA TYR A 103 6.78 -18.70 -17.36
C TYR A 103 7.20 -17.25 -17.07
N GLY A 104 8.03 -16.66 -17.94
CA GLY A 104 8.53 -15.28 -17.82
C GLY A 104 9.90 -15.23 -17.15
N ASP A 105 10.15 -14.22 -16.32
CA ASP A 105 11.43 -14.10 -15.61
C ASP A 105 11.47 -14.90 -14.30
N GLU A 106 12.33 -15.93 -14.32
CA GLU A 106 12.57 -16.82 -13.19
C GLU A 106 13.32 -16.14 -12.04
N LYS A 107 14.22 -15.18 -12.30
CA LYS A 107 14.93 -14.43 -11.24
C LYS A 107 13.95 -13.57 -10.45
N LEU A 108 13.04 -12.87 -11.13
CA LEU A 108 11.97 -12.10 -10.49
C LEU A 108 11.09 -13.00 -9.63
N THR A 109 10.67 -14.14 -10.18
CA THR A 109 9.89 -15.15 -9.46
C THR A 109 10.59 -15.58 -8.18
N ASN A 110 11.85 -15.99 -8.30
CA ASN A 110 12.64 -16.48 -7.19
C ASN A 110 12.83 -15.41 -6.11
N SER A 111 13.01 -14.14 -6.49
CA SER A 111 13.13 -13.02 -5.55
C SER A 111 11.82 -12.83 -4.76
N ILE A 112 10.68 -12.76 -5.46
CA ILE A 112 9.35 -12.59 -4.83
C ILE A 112 9.04 -13.77 -3.90
N CYS A 113 9.20 -15.01 -4.37
CA CYS A 113 8.89 -16.20 -3.59
C CYS A 113 9.78 -16.29 -2.35
N LYS A 114 11.09 -16.06 -2.46
CA LYS A 114 12.01 -16.05 -1.30
C LYS A 114 11.62 -15.01 -0.24
N HIS A 115 11.24 -13.81 -0.66
CA HIS A 115 10.76 -12.79 0.27
C HIS A 115 9.49 -13.23 1.00
N CYS A 116 8.54 -13.80 0.27
CA CYS A 116 7.29 -14.25 0.85
C CYS A 116 7.49 -15.44 1.80
N VAL A 117 8.46 -16.33 1.52
CA VAL A 117 8.87 -17.39 2.47
C VAL A 117 9.40 -16.78 3.77
N TYR A 118 10.27 -15.77 3.68
CA TYR A 118 10.79 -15.07 4.85
C TYR A 118 9.67 -14.41 5.66
N LEU A 119 8.76 -13.69 4.99
CA LEU A 119 7.60 -13.08 5.66
C LEU A 119 6.71 -14.13 6.32
N GLU A 120 6.34 -15.20 5.59
CA GLU A 120 5.50 -16.29 6.12
C GLU A 120 6.10 -16.90 7.39
N GLN A 121 7.42 -17.10 7.43
CA GLN A 121 8.15 -17.64 8.59
C GLN A 121 8.27 -16.64 9.75
N SER A 122 8.39 -15.35 9.45
CA SER A 122 8.55 -14.29 10.46
C SER A 122 7.24 -13.98 11.21
N GLY A 123 6.09 -14.31 10.61
CA GLY A 123 4.78 -14.00 11.17
C GLY A 123 4.27 -12.59 10.81
N PRO A 124 3.03 -12.26 11.19
CA PRO A 124 2.44 -10.94 10.97
C PRO A 124 3.03 -9.86 11.87
N LEU A 125 2.66 -8.61 11.60
CA LEU A 125 2.96 -7.49 12.49
C LEU A 125 2.39 -7.78 13.89
N PRO A 126 3.18 -7.71 14.98
CA PRO A 126 2.67 -7.90 16.32
C PRO A 126 1.52 -6.93 16.67
N LEU A 127 0.54 -7.42 17.44
CA LEU A 127 -0.51 -6.57 17.98
C LEU A 127 0.07 -5.53 18.95
N SER A 128 -0.30 -4.28 18.77
CA SER A 128 -0.14 -3.26 19.81
C SER A 128 -1.09 -3.53 20.99
N ASP A 129 -0.77 -3.01 22.17
CA ASP A 129 -1.63 -3.11 23.36
C ASP A 129 -3.04 -2.57 23.11
N GLU A 130 -3.15 -1.52 22.31
CA GLU A 130 -4.42 -0.94 21.88
C GLU A 130 -5.22 -1.91 20.99
N ASN A 131 -4.59 -2.53 19.98
CA ASN A 131 -5.29 -3.50 19.14
C ASN A 131 -5.66 -4.77 19.93
N HIS A 132 -4.85 -5.16 20.92
CA HIS A 132 -5.24 -6.19 21.89
C HIS A 132 -6.50 -5.80 22.67
N LEU A 133 -6.57 -4.56 23.18
CA LEU A 133 -7.73 -4.05 23.90
C LEU A 133 -8.96 -3.98 22.98
N LYS A 134 -8.83 -3.47 21.75
CA LYS A 134 -9.92 -3.39 20.77
C LYS A 134 -10.54 -4.75 20.48
N SER A 135 -9.70 -5.76 20.22
CA SER A 135 -10.19 -7.13 20.02
C SER A 135 -10.90 -7.67 21.27
N ARG A 136 -10.37 -7.42 22.47
CA ARG A 136 -11.02 -7.82 23.72
C ARG A 136 -12.36 -7.10 23.96
N VAL A 137 -12.45 -5.82 23.63
CA VAL A 137 -13.69 -5.04 23.72
C VAL A 137 -14.75 -5.61 22.78
N LEU A 138 -14.39 -5.86 21.52
CA LEU A 138 -15.31 -6.43 20.54
C LEU A 138 -15.80 -7.82 20.97
N ILE A 139 -14.90 -8.68 21.43
CA ILE A 139 -15.24 -10.00 21.98
C ILE A 139 -16.17 -9.86 23.20
N THR A 140 -15.89 -8.93 24.12
CA THR A 140 -16.72 -8.67 25.30
C THR A 140 -18.13 -8.21 24.91
N GLN A 141 -18.26 -7.32 23.93
CA GLN A 141 -19.55 -6.85 23.41
C GLN A 141 -20.35 -7.98 22.76
N LEU A 142 -19.71 -8.83 21.96
CA LEU A 142 -20.35 -9.99 21.33
C LEU A 142 -20.82 -11.01 22.38
N ILE A 143 -20.02 -11.27 23.42
CA ILE A 143 -20.41 -12.11 24.56
C ILE A 143 -21.66 -11.54 25.26
N ALA A 144 -21.71 -10.22 25.47
CA ALA A 144 -22.85 -9.57 26.13
C ALA A 144 -24.14 -9.64 25.30
N LYS A 145 -24.05 -9.46 23.98
CA LYS A 145 -25.20 -9.60 23.05
C LYS A 145 -25.75 -11.01 23.05
N ILE A 146 -24.88 -12.01 22.91
CA ILE A 146 -25.27 -13.43 22.91
C ILE A 146 -25.93 -13.83 24.24
N GLY A 147 -25.50 -13.24 25.36
CA GLY A 147 -26.09 -13.46 26.68
C GLY A 147 -27.47 -12.81 26.90
N ASN A 148 -27.92 -11.94 26.01
CA ASN A 148 -29.21 -11.26 26.13
C ASN A 148 -30.34 -12.13 25.56
N THR A 149 -31.14 -12.70 26.46
CA THR A 149 -32.12 -13.76 26.17
C THR A 149 -33.32 -13.34 25.33
N ASN A 150 -33.45 -12.05 25.00
CA ASN A 150 -34.56 -11.51 24.23
C ASN A 150 -34.28 -11.40 22.73
N GLU A 151 -33.07 -11.75 22.27
CA GLU A 151 -32.72 -11.68 20.86
C GLU A 151 -33.27 -12.85 20.05
N LYS A 152 -33.63 -12.57 18.79
CA LYS A 152 -34.05 -13.62 17.85
C LYS A 152 -32.89 -14.56 17.59
N TRP A 153 -33.19 -15.85 17.54
CA TRP A 153 -32.22 -16.92 17.26
C TRP A 153 -31.34 -16.67 16.01
N GLU A 154 -31.89 -16.04 14.97
CA GLU A 154 -31.17 -15.68 13.75
C GLU A 154 -30.05 -14.66 14.00
N ASN A 155 -30.29 -13.66 14.86
CA ASN A 155 -29.28 -12.67 15.24
C ASN A 155 -28.18 -13.32 16.09
N LEU A 156 -28.56 -14.20 17.01
CA LEU A 156 -27.62 -14.94 17.85
C LEU A 156 -26.69 -15.85 17.01
N ILE A 157 -27.18 -16.44 15.92
CA ILE A 157 -26.35 -17.20 14.97
C ILE A 157 -25.29 -16.30 14.33
N LEU A 158 -25.69 -15.10 13.89
CA LEU A 158 -24.76 -14.15 13.26
C LEU A 158 -23.72 -13.67 14.28
N ASP A 159 -24.15 -13.32 15.49
CA ASP A 159 -23.26 -12.87 16.57
C ASP A 159 -22.30 -13.97 17.02
N ALA A 160 -22.74 -15.24 17.07
CA ALA A 160 -21.85 -16.37 17.37
C ALA A 160 -20.83 -16.64 16.26
N GLY A 161 -21.23 -16.46 14.99
CA GLY A 161 -20.32 -16.50 13.85
C GLY A 161 -19.26 -15.39 13.93
N LEU A 162 -19.67 -14.16 14.27
CA LEU A 162 -18.77 -13.03 14.49
C LEU A 162 -17.84 -13.28 15.69
N LEU A 163 -18.36 -13.73 16.83
CA LEU A 163 -17.57 -14.05 18.02
C LEU A 163 -16.50 -15.09 17.70
N THR A 164 -16.87 -16.14 16.96
CA THR A 164 -15.94 -17.17 16.49
C THR A 164 -14.85 -16.56 15.62
N ASN A 165 -15.21 -15.74 14.65
CA ASN A 165 -14.26 -15.09 13.76
C ASN A 165 -13.27 -14.19 14.54
N GLU A 166 -13.76 -13.40 15.48
CA GLU A 166 -12.94 -12.51 16.29
C GLU A 166 -12.07 -13.27 17.28
N LEU A 167 -12.59 -14.33 17.91
CA LEU A 167 -11.86 -15.15 18.86
C LEU A 167 -10.68 -15.87 18.20
N ILE A 168 -10.91 -16.48 17.02
CA ILE A 168 -9.84 -17.12 16.24
C ILE A 168 -8.78 -16.08 15.86
N GLY A 169 -9.22 -14.93 15.35
CA GLY A 169 -8.33 -13.85 14.93
C GLY A 169 -7.49 -13.33 16.09
N PHE A 170 -8.11 -13.14 17.25
CA PHE A 170 -7.45 -12.72 18.48
C PHE A 170 -6.43 -13.76 18.92
N LYS A 171 -6.80 -15.04 19.02
CA LYS A 171 -5.93 -16.12 19.45
C LYS A 171 -4.65 -16.18 18.62
N LEU A 172 -4.79 -16.33 17.30
CA LEU A 172 -3.64 -16.46 16.40
C LEU A 172 -2.74 -15.22 16.45
N HIS A 173 -3.33 -14.02 16.32
CA HIS A 173 -2.55 -12.80 16.20
C HIS A 173 -1.88 -12.38 17.52
N SER A 174 -2.54 -12.64 18.65
CA SER A 174 -1.98 -12.39 19.98
C SER A 174 -0.78 -13.28 20.33
N GLU A 175 -0.60 -14.34 19.57
CA GLU A 175 0.50 -15.31 19.69
C GLU A 175 1.47 -15.21 18.50
N GLY A 176 1.38 -14.14 17.69
CA GLY A 176 2.28 -13.90 16.56
C GLY A 176 2.06 -14.82 15.37
N ALA A 177 0.90 -15.46 15.27
CA ALA A 177 0.54 -16.35 14.17
C ALA A 177 -0.40 -15.69 13.15
N TRP A 178 -0.30 -16.15 11.91
CA TRP A 178 -1.19 -15.74 10.83
C TRP A 178 -2.64 -16.15 11.12
N LYS A 179 -3.57 -15.21 11.02
CA LYS A 179 -5.02 -15.45 11.19
C LYS A 179 -5.59 -16.27 10.04
N GLY A 180 -5.17 -15.97 8.81
CA GLY A 180 -5.84 -16.47 7.61
C GLY A 180 -7.19 -15.83 7.33
N ASP A 181 -7.87 -16.34 6.31
CA ASP A 181 -9.26 -15.97 5.99
C ASP A 181 -10.10 -17.19 5.62
N GLY A 182 -11.42 -17.09 5.83
CA GLY A 182 -12.39 -18.15 5.57
C GLY A 182 -11.96 -19.52 6.11
N LYS A 183 -12.02 -20.56 5.26
CA LYS A 183 -11.66 -21.95 5.63
C LYS A 183 -10.22 -22.12 6.10
N HIS A 184 -9.30 -21.23 5.71
CA HIS A 184 -7.90 -21.34 6.07
C HIS A 184 -7.65 -21.02 7.55
N ARG A 185 -8.54 -20.26 8.19
CA ARG A 185 -8.47 -19.98 9.63
C ARG A 185 -8.37 -21.25 10.47
N MET A 186 -9.23 -22.23 10.22
CA MET A 186 -9.20 -23.52 10.93
C MET A 186 -7.96 -24.36 10.61
N LYS A 187 -7.32 -24.16 9.45
CA LYS A 187 -6.02 -24.76 9.11
C LYS A 187 -4.91 -24.11 9.93
N PHE A 188 -4.87 -22.77 10.00
CA PHE A 188 -3.89 -22.03 10.80
C PHE A 188 -4.00 -22.35 12.29
N ILE A 189 -5.22 -22.38 12.87
CA ILE A 189 -5.39 -22.86 14.25
C ILE A 189 -4.91 -24.30 14.40
N GLY A 190 -5.26 -25.19 13.47
CA GLY A 190 -4.84 -26.59 13.56
C GLY A 190 -3.32 -26.76 13.61
N ASN A 191 -2.58 -25.93 12.86
CA ASN A 191 -1.13 -25.94 12.86
C ASN A 191 -0.53 -25.27 14.11
N HIS A 192 -1.20 -24.23 14.62
CA HIS A 192 -0.70 -23.41 15.73
C HIS A 192 -1.08 -23.96 17.11
N ASN A 193 -2.35 -24.33 17.30
CA ASN A 193 -2.92 -24.85 18.54
C ASN A 193 -4.04 -25.89 18.25
N PRO A 194 -3.68 -27.19 18.07
CA PRO A 194 -4.64 -28.25 17.79
C PRO A 194 -5.73 -28.41 18.86
N LYS A 195 -5.38 -28.21 20.13
CA LYS A 195 -6.31 -28.35 21.26
C LYS A 195 -7.40 -27.28 21.21
N PHE A 196 -7.01 -26.02 20.97
CA PHE A 196 -7.97 -24.93 20.82
C PHE A 196 -8.91 -25.16 19.62
N LYS A 197 -8.39 -25.68 18.50
CA LYS A 197 -9.21 -26.05 17.34
C LYS A 197 -10.31 -27.05 17.73
N GLU A 198 -9.97 -28.09 18.48
CA GLU A 198 -10.90 -29.13 18.89
C GLU A 198 -11.98 -28.58 19.82
N GLN A 199 -11.58 -27.83 20.85
CA GLN A 199 -12.50 -27.18 21.80
C GLN A 199 -13.47 -26.22 21.08
N LEU A 200 -12.95 -25.38 20.19
CA LEU A 200 -13.77 -24.45 19.41
C LEU A 200 -14.74 -25.17 18.48
N THR A 201 -14.29 -26.23 17.80
CA THR A 201 -15.13 -27.02 16.90
C THR A 201 -16.27 -27.69 17.66
N TYR A 202 -15.97 -28.27 18.82
CA TYR A 202 -16.98 -28.87 19.69
C TYR A 202 -18.00 -27.83 20.18
N ALA A 203 -17.54 -26.69 20.68
CA ALA A 203 -18.41 -25.60 21.14
C ALA A 203 -19.36 -25.12 20.02
N LEU A 204 -18.85 -24.92 18.80
CA LEU A 204 -19.64 -24.52 17.65
C LEU A 204 -20.71 -25.55 17.27
N ILE A 205 -20.34 -26.82 17.14
CA ILE A 205 -21.28 -27.90 16.79
C ILE A 205 -22.39 -27.99 17.85
N PHE A 206 -22.00 -27.93 19.13
CA PHE A 206 -22.96 -27.96 20.23
C PHE A 206 -23.93 -26.77 20.17
N THR A 207 -23.40 -25.57 19.94
CA THR A 207 -24.20 -24.34 19.84
C THR A 207 -25.22 -24.39 18.71
N TYR A 208 -24.81 -24.79 17.50
CA TYR A 208 -25.73 -24.84 16.36
C TYR A 208 -26.79 -25.94 16.50
N ASN A 209 -26.46 -27.07 17.12
CA ASN A 209 -27.40 -28.18 17.29
C ASN A 209 -28.39 -27.96 18.44
N ASN A 210 -27.93 -27.43 19.58
CA ASN A 210 -28.71 -27.40 20.83
C ASN A 210 -29.29 -26.02 21.15
N LYS A 211 -28.95 -25.02 20.35
CA LYS A 211 -29.31 -23.63 20.59
C LYS A 211 -28.78 -23.03 21.89
N ASP A 212 -27.62 -23.53 22.33
CA ASP A 212 -26.97 -23.14 23.58
C ASP A 212 -25.55 -22.60 23.32
N TYR A 213 -25.34 -21.33 23.64
CA TYR A 213 -24.09 -20.61 23.40
C TYR A 213 -23.11 -20.67 24.57
N LYS A 214 -23.48 -21.31 25.68
CA LYS A 214 -22.71 -21.28 26.93
C LYS A 214 -21.27 -21.75 26.73
N LEU A 215 -21.07 -22.87 26.03
CA LEU A 215 -19.73 -23.41 25.76
C LEU A 215 -18.87 -22.46 24.93
N LEU A 216 -19.44 -21.81 23.92
CA LEU A 216 -18.72 -20.85 23.08
C LEU A 216 -18.34 -19.59 23.88
N VAL A 217 -19.27 -19.10 24.70
CA VAL A 217 -19.05 -17.94 25.57
C VAL A 217 -17.99 -18.22 26.63
N ASP A 218 -18.04 -19.37 27.28
CA ASP A 218 -17.09 -19.76 28.32
C ASP A 218 -15.69 -19.92 27.72
N LEU A 219 -15.56 -20.58 26.55
CA LEU A 219 -14.30 -20.66 25.82
C LEU A 219 -13.76 -19.27 25.47
N ALA A 220 -14.61 -18.36 24.97
CA ALA A 220 -14.19 -17.01 24.62
C ALA A 220 -13.67 -16.24 25.85
N LYS A 221 -14.34 -16.36 27.01
CA LYS A 221 -13.90 -15.76 28.28
C LYS A 221 -12.56 -16.32 28.75
N GLU A 222 -12.35 -17.62 28.64
CA GLU A 222 -11.09 -18.28 29.01
C GLU A 222 -9.91 -17.76 28.18
N GLU A 223 -10.07 -17.67 26.86
CA GLU A 223 -9.00 -17.23 25.97
C GLU A 223 -8.59 -15.77 26.18
N ILE A 224 -9.55 -14.87 26.41
CA ILE A 224 -9.21 -13.46 26.68
C ILE A 224 -8.67 -13.25 28.11
N LYS A 225 -8.88 -14.20 29.03
CA LYS A 225 -8.46 -14.10 30.45
C LYS A 225 -6.95 -13.90 30.60
N ALA A 226 -6.15 -14.66 29.86
CA ALA A 226 -4.69 -14.56 29.88
C ALA A 226 -4.16 -13.20 29.38
N LYS A 227 -4.99 -12.43 28.69
CA LYS A 227 -4.67 -11.11 28.13
C LYS A 227 -5.48 -9.99 28.80
N GLY A 228 -5.97 -10.22 30.02
CA GLY A 228 -6.63 -9.24 30.89
C GLY A 228 -8.14 -9.39 31.05
N GLY A 229 -8.77 -10.39 30.41
CA GLY A 229 -10.16 -10.77 30.65
C GLY A 229 -11.22 -9.92 29.96
N LEU A 230 -12.44 -9.95 30.48
CA LEU A 230 -13.53 -9.07 30.03
C LEU A 230 -13.17 -7.61 30.33
N VAL A 231 -13.68 -6.70 29.51
CA VAL A 231 -13.47 -5.26 29.69
C VAL A 231 -14.72 -4.68 30.36
N GLU A 232 -14.60 -4.20 31.60
CA GLU A 232 -15.66 -3.47 32.29
C GLU A 232 -15.75 -2.05 31.72
N PHE A 233 -16.64 -1.73 30.77
CA PHE A 233 -16.89 -0.32 30.43
C PHE A 233 -18.24 0.03 29.79
N HIS A 234 -18.71 1.22 30.18
CA HIS A 234 -19.74 2.05 29.54
C HIS A 234 -19.26 2.60 28.18
N PRO A 235 -20.14 2.75 27.19
CA PRO A 235 -19.75 3.13 25.84
C PRO A 235 -19.28 4.58 25.80
N LYS A 236 -17.97 4.79 25.60
CA LYS A 236 -17.53 5.90 24.74
C LYS A 236 -17.39 5.31 23.35
N GLU A 237 -18.13 5.86 22.39
CA GLU A 237 -18.24 5.36 21.01
C GLU A 237 -16.90 5.25 20.26
N ASN A 238 -15.79 5.77 20.80
CA ASN A 238 -14.52 5.93 20.11
C ASN A 238 -13.33 5.28 20.83
N ILE A 239 -13.38 3.95 21.06
CA ILE A 239 -12.18 3.18 21.43
C ILE A 239 -11.22 3.02 20.22
N GLN A 240 -11.57 3.55 19.04
CA GLN A 240 -10.90 3.28 17.77
C GLN A 240 -9.66 4.10 17.46
N LEU A 241 -9.29 5.10 18.26
CA LEU A 241 -8.34 6.13 17.86
C LEU A 241 -7.17 6.23 18.84
N THR A 242 -6.12 5.46 18.66
CA THR A 242 -4.86 5.65 19.40
C THR A 242 -3.66 5.40 18.46
N ALA A 243 -2.60 6.19 18.62
CA ALA A 243 -1.35 6.06 17.91
C ALA A 243 -0.51 4.96 18.57
N SER A 244 0.05 4.05 17.76
CA SER A 244 0.92 2.97 18.22
C SER A 244 2.41 3.31 18.17
N GLU A 245 2.76 4.46 17.59
CA GLU A 245 4.13 4.95 17.45
C GLU A 245 4.17 6.47 17.69
N ASP A 246 5.36 7.08 17.60
CA ASP A 246 5.57 8.54 17.63
C ASP A 246 5.05 9.26 16.37
N PHE A 247 4.03 8.68 15.73
CA PHE A 247 3.29 9.30 14.64
C PHE A 247 1.86 8.77 14.52
N ILE A 248 1.00 9.57 13.92
CA ILE A 248 -0.33 9.17 13.43
C ILE A 248 -0.44 9.54 11.94
N SER A 249 -1.14 8.71 11.17
CA SER A 249 -1.49 9.06 9.80
C SER A 249 -2.99 9.29 9.64
N LEU A 250 -3.36 10.15 8.70
CA LEU A 250 -4.73 10.49 8.35
C LEU A 250 -4.92 10.33 6.85
N SER A 251 -6.15 10.07 6.46
CA SER A 251 -6.58 10.07 5.06
C SER A 251 -7.72 11.05 4.86
N ILE A 252 -7.58 11.88 3.84
CA ILE A 252 -8.59 12.77 3.28
C ILE A 252 -9.13 12.06 2.04
N LYS A 253 -10.32 11.48 2.18
CA LYS A 253 -10.96 10.63 1.17
C LYS A 253 -11.43 11.43 -0.03
N TYR A 254 -11.09 10.96 -1.22
CA TYR A 254 -11.63 11.52 -2.44
C TYR A 254 -13.12 11.16 -2.63
N LEU A 255 -13.96 12.18 -2.47
CA LEU A 255 -15.42 12.10 -2.65
C LEU A 255 -15.89 12.59 -4.04
N GLY A 256 -15.00 12.60 -5.04
CA GLY A 256 -15.34 13.02 -6.41
C GLY A 256 -14.92 14.46 -6.76
N ASN A 257 -14.25 15.17 -5.85
CA ASN A 257 -13.75 16.53 -6.10
C ASN A 257 -12.37 16.75 -5.46
N ILE A 258 -11.33 16.93 -6.28
CA ILE A 258 -9.95 17.15 -5.82
C ILE A 258 -9.81 18.49 -5.09
N GLN A 259 -10.55 19.51 -5.53
CA GLN A 259 -10.54 20.83 -4.88
C GLN A 259 -11.06 20.74 -3.44
N GLN A 260 -12.01 19.84 -3.16
CA GLN A 260 -12.46 19.58 -1.80
C GLN A 260 -11.32 19.00 -0.92
N ASN A 261 -10.49 18.12 -1.48
CA ASN A 261 -9.32 17.58 -0.77
C ASN A 261 -8.30 18.70 -0.50
N LYS A 262 -7.94 19.50 -1.52
CA LYS A 262 -7.05 20.66 -1.36
C LYS A 262 -7.57 21.65 -0.29
N ASN A 263 -8.87 21.97 -0.30
CA ASN A 263 -9.50 22.80 0.72
C ASN A 263 -9.43 22.18 2.13
N THR A 264 -9.60 20.86 2.24
CA THR A 264 -9.47 20.14 3.52
C THR A 264 -8.04 20.24 4.05
N VAL A 265 -7.04 20.10 3.19
CA VAL A 265 -5.62 20.30 3.54
C VAL A 265 -5.39 21.71 4.09
N LEU A 266 -5.90 22.75 3.43
CA LEU A 266 -5.76 24.13 3.88
C LEU A 266 -6.40 24.37 5.26
N ILE A 267 -7.60 23.82 5.49
CA ILE A 267 -8.29 23.91 6.79
C ILE A 267 -7.47 23.23 7.90
N LEU A 268 -6.93 22.04 7.63
CA LEU A 268 -6.11 21.31 8.59
C LEU A 268 -4.80 22.06 8.86
N ASN A 269 -4.11 22.54 7.83
CA ASN A 269 -2.89 23.33 7.95
C ASN A 269 -3.10 24.57 8.84
N ASP A 270 -4.15 25.36 8.57
CA ASP A 270 -4.50 26.53 9.39
C ASP A 270 -4.78 26.16 10.84
N SER A 271 -5.40 25.00 11.07
CA SER A 271 -5.72 24.52 12.42
C SER A 271 -4.47 24.02 13.14
N PHE A 272 -3.57 23.33 12.45
CA PHE A 272 -2.29 22.88 13.00
C PHE A 272 -1.36 24.05 13.32
N ILE A 273 -1.30 25.08 12.49
CA ILE A 273 -0.53 26.31 12.77
C ILE A 273 -1.04 26.97 14.06
N LYS A 274 -2.36 27.11 14.22
CA LYS A 274 -2.96 27.66 15.45
C LYS A 274 -2.71 26.79 16.66
N LEU A 275 -2.74 25.47 16.50
CA LEU A 275 -2.44 24.54 17.58
C LEU A 275 -0.97 24.66 18.02
N LYS A 276 -0.03 24.72 17.07
CA LYS A 276 1.40 24.93 17.36
C LYS A 276 1.65 26.24 18.11
N ALA A 277 0.96 27.32 17.75
CA ALA A 277 1.11 28.60 18.43
C ALA A 277 0.66 28.58 19.91
N ASN A 278 -0.23 27.65 20.28
CA ASN A 278 -0.87 27.59 21.59
C ASN A 278 -0.49 26.34 22.42
N SER A 279 0.35 25.46 21.90
CA SER A 279 0.73 24.21 22.57
C SER A 279 2.20 24.22 22.99
N VAL A 280 2.47 23.64 24.17
CA VAL A 280 3.83 23.48 24.69
C VAL A 280 4.56 22.34 23.96
N ASN A 281 3.81 21.42 23.34
CA ASN A 281 4.37 20.25 22.68
C ASN A 281 4.67 20.52 21.20
N ASN A 282 5.89 20.17 20.80
CA ASN A 282 6.30 20.26 19.41
C ASN A 282 5.79 19.04 18.64
N PHE A 283 5.10 19.26 17.53
CA PHE A 283 4.76 18.23 16.57
C PHE A 283 5.11 18.70 15.16
N GLU A 284 5.32 17.78 14.26
CA GLU A 284 5.64 18.09 12.86
C GLU A 284 4.75 17.28 11.94
N TYR A 285 4.46 17.82 10.76
CA TYR A 285 3.55 17.17 9.84
C TYR A 285 3.90 17.47 8.40
N TYR A 286 3.42 16.61 7.51
CA TYR A 286 3.37 16.91 6.08
C TYR A 286 2.18 16.20 5.43
N PHE A 287 1.63 16.83 4.40
CA PHE A 287 0.60 16.26 3.54
C PHE A 287 1.23 15.64 2.31
N TYR A 288 0.62 14.61 1.75
CA TYR A 288 1.06 14.04 0.48
C TYR A 288 -0.06 13.26 -0.22
N THR A 289 -0.08 13.30 -1.55
CA THR A 289 -0.79 12.31 -2.38
C THR A 289 0.12 11.11 -2.63
N THR A 290 -0.46 9.94 -2.92
CA THR A 290 0.35 8.75 -3.19
C THR A 290 -0.40 7.79 -4.11
N PHE A 291 0.38 6.91 -4.74
CA PHE A 291 -0.07 5.86 -5.64
C PHE A 291 -0.77 4.69 -4.94
N LEU A 292 -0.90 4.72 -3.60
CA LEU A 292 -1.43 3.61 -2.81
C LEU A 292 -2.82 3.19 -3.30
N THR A 293 -2.96 1.93 -3.71
CA THR A 293 -4.26 1.32 -4.01
C THR A 293 -4.54 0.18 -3.03
N GLY A 294 -5.53 0.37 -2.17
CA GLY A 294 -5.94 -0.61 -1.16
C GLY A 294 -7.46 -0.60 -1.00
N LYS A 295 -8.02 -1.65 -0.40
CA LYS A 295 -9.48 -1.72 -0.17
C LYS A 295 -9.92 -0.51 0.67
N GLY A 296 -10.65 0.42 0.04
CA GLY A 296 -11.13 1.64 0.68
C GLY A 296 -10.28 2.90 0.44
N PHE A 297 -9.14 2.83 -0.27
CA PHE A 297 -8.35 3.98 -0.69
C PHE A 297 -8.47 4.21 -2.20
N LYS A 298 -8.44 5.47 -2.62
CA LYS A 298 -8.38 5.88 -4.02
C LYS A 298 -7.05 6.56 -4.32
N THR A 299 -6.63 6.53 -5.58
CA THR A 299 -5.42 7.22 -6.08
C THR A 299 -5.45 8.73 -5.83
N GLU A 300 -6.65 9.30 -5.71
CA GLU A 300 -6.87 10.72 -5.46
C GLU A 300 -6.98 11.06 -3.96
N ASP A 301 -6.89 10.07 -3.06
CA ASP A 301 -6.85 10.32 -1.61
C ASP A 301 -5.59 11.11 -1.26
N THR A 302 -5.73 12.07 -0.33
CA THR A 302 -4.60 12.81 0.24
C THR A 302 -4.35 12.32 1.65
N PHE A 303 -3.10 12.23 2.05
CA PHE A 303 -2.71 11.74 3.37
C PHE A 303 -1.99 12.82 4.14
N CYS A 304 -1.99 12.70 5.47
CA CYS A 304 -1.21 13.53 6.36
C CYS A 304 -0.50 12.62 7.35
N VAL A 305 0.78 12.87 7.62
CA VAL A 305 1.49 12.25 8.73
C VAL A 305 1.78 13.32 9.76
N ILE A 306 1.46 13.05 11.02
CA ILE A 306 1.87 13.86 12.16
C ILE A 306 2.85 13.05 13.00
N HIS A 307 4.03 13.61 13.23
CA HIS A 307 5.07 13.11 14.13
C HIS A 307 5.00 13.90 15.44
N ALA A 308 4.81 13.20 16.54
CA ALA A 308 4.79 13.76 17.88
C ALA A 308 4.99 12.65 18.91
N ASP A 309 5.23 13.05 20.15
CA ASP A 309 5.27 12.12 21.28
C ASP A 309 3.98 11.28 21.37
N ASN A 310 4.14 9.96 21.55
CA ASN A 310 3.02 9.01 21.55
C ASN A 310 2.00 9.29 22.66
N GLU A 311 2.46 9.69 23.86
CA GLU A 311 1.57 10.02 24.97
C GLU A 311 0.73 11.25 24.62
N TRP A 312 1.34 12.28 24.03
CA TRP A 312 0.60 13.47 23.60
C TRP A 312 -0.41 13.18 22.48
N LEU A 313 -0.04 12.33 21.51
CA LEU A 313 -0.96 11.90 20.44
C LEU A 313 -2.23 11.29 21.03
N ASN A 314 -2.04 10.37 21.99
CA ASN A 314 -3.11 9.58 22.59
C ASN A 314 -3.93 10.31 23.66
N SER A 315 -3.29 11.19 24.44
CA SER A 315 -3.94 11.90 25.54
C SER A 315 -4.66 13.19 25.11
N PHE A 316 -4.31 13.74 23.94
CA PHE A 316 -4.83 15.05 23.53
C PHE A 316 -5.12 15.15 22.03
N PHE A 317 -4.13 14.88 21.16
CA PHE A 317 -4.22 15.29 19.75
C PHE A 317 -5.39 14.63 19.01
N ILE A 318 -5.63 13.35 19.28
CA ILE A 318 -6.70 12.58 18.65
C ILE A 318 -8.09 13.13 19.00
N ASP A 319 -8.32 13.44 20.29
CA ASP A 319 -9.58 14.03 20.74
C ASP A 319 -9.77 15.42 20.12
N TRP A 320 -8.72 16.24 20.14
CA TRP A 320 -8.72 17.55 19.48
C TRP A 320 -9.04 17.46 17.98
N LEU A 321 -8.50 16.46 17.29
CA LEU A 321 -8.73 16.23 15.87
C LEU A 321 -10.18 15.78 15.60
N TYR A 322 -10.78 15.00 16.52
CA TYR A 322 -12.18 14.61 16.45
C TYR A 322 -13.11 15.81 16.61
N GLU A 323 -12.84 16.67 17.59
CA GLU A 323 -13.57 17.94 17.75
C GLU A 323 -13.41 18.85 16.52
N LEU A 324 -12.20 18.97 15.98
CA LEU A 324 -11.94 19.75 14.78
C LEU A 324 -12.74 19.22 13.58
N LYS A 325 -12.72 17.89 13.36
CA LYS A 325 -13.46 17.23 12.28
C LYS A 325 -14.95 17.58 12.34
N ASN A 326 -15.55 17.49 13.52
CA ASN A 326 -16.98 17.80 13.72
C ASN A 326 -17.26 19.30 13.55
N LYS A 327 -16.45 20.16 14.16
CA LYS A 327 -16.63 21.62 14.12
C LYS A 327 -16.47 22.20 12.70
N LYS A 328 -15.63 21.58 11.88
CA LYS A 328 -15.34 22.00 10.50
C LYS A 328 -16.05 21.18 9.43
N ASN A 329 -16.91 20.22 9.81
CA ASN A 329 -17.63 19.32 8.91
C ASN A 329 -16.71 18.58 7.91
N LEU A 330 -15.56 18.09 8.38
CA LEU A 330 -14.57 17.38 7.56
C LEU A 330 -14.96 15.91 7.37
N ASN A 331 -16.06 15.66 6.69
CA ASN A 331 -16.64 14.31 6.55
C ASN A 331 -15.75 13.33 5.77
N ASN A 332 -14.88 13.84 4.91
CA ASN A 332 -13.88 13.06 4.17
C ASN A 332 -12.63 12.71 4.99
N LEU A 333 -12.48 13.24 6.21
CA LEU A 333 -11.32 12.99 7.05
C LEU A 333 -11.48 11.68 7.84
N VAL A 334 -10.53 10.76 7.68
CA VAL A 334 -10.46 9.45 8.34
C VAL A 334 -9.14 9.36 9.09
N PHE A 335 -9.19 8.97 10.36
CA PHE A 335 -8.02 8.75 11.21
C PHE A 335 -8.38 7.80 12.36
N PRO A 336 -7.38 7.15 12.99
CA PRO A 336 -6.05 6.95 12.41
C PRO A 336 -6.17 6.09 11.15
N THR A 337 -5.34 6.37 10.15
CA THR A 337 -5.10 5.41 9.07
C THR A 337 -3.83 4.62 9.38
N PHE A 338 -3.83 3.33 9.05
CA PHE A 338 -2.67 2.46 9.23
C PHE A 338 -1.79 2.46 7.98
N ILE A 339 -1.34 3.65 7.58
CA ILE A 339 -0.34 3.81 6.51
C ILE A 339 0.95 4.23 7.19
N ASP A 340 1.92 3.31 7.22
CA ASP A 340 3.26 3.65 7.67
C ASP A 340 4.01 4.35 6.53
N PRO A 341 4.31 5.65 6.64
CA PRO A 341 5.06 6.36 5.61
C PRO A 341 6.49 5.81 5.46
N LYS A 342 7.05 5.15 6.48
CA LYS A 342 8.37 4.52 6.42
C LYS A 342 8.40 3.36 5.46
N TYR A 343 7.28 2.66 5.24
CA TYR A 343 7.31 1.39 4.50
C TYR A 343 7.86 1.53 3.07
N LYS A 344 7.70 2.69 2.44
CA LYS A 344 8.26 3.01 1.11
C LYS A 344 9.77 3.29 1.14
N PHE A 345 10.32 3.58 2.30
CA PHE A 345 11.75 3.81 2.52
C PHE A 345 12.32 2.58 3.21
N ILE A 346 13.26 1.90 2.55
CA ILE A 346 13.84 0.59 2.91
C ILE A 346 14.04 0.39 4.43
N ASP A 347 14.42 1.44 5.15
CA ASP A 347 14.64 1.40 6.59
C ASP A 347 14.12 2.65 7.34
N LYS A 348 13.81 2.49 8.64
CA LYS A 348 13.31 3.56 9.54
C LYS A 348 14.34 4.66 9.77
N SER A 349 15.64 4.35 9.84
CA SER A 349 16.72 5.33 9.94
C SER A 349 16.76 6.18 8.67
N LEU A 350 16.68 5.55 7.50
CA LEU A 350 16.64 6.25 6.22
C LEU A 350 15.47 7.23 6.14
N TYR A 351 14.25 6.77 6.49
CA TYR A 351 13.08 7.62 6.54
C TYR A 351 13.27 8.86 7.43
N LYS A 352 13.87 8.69 8.63
CA LYS A 352 14.16 9.82 9.53
C LYS A 352 15.11 10.85 8.92
N LYS A 353 16.02 10.43 8.02
CA LYS A 353 16.98 11.34 7.36
C LYS A 353 16.37 12.12 6.21
N VAL A 354 15.40 11.56 5.49
CA VAL A 354 14.66 12.27 4.42
C VAL A 354 13.50 13.10 4.95
N LEU A 355 13.01 12.81 6.15
CA LEU A 355 11.89 13.52 6.77
C LEU A 355 12.04 15.07 6.81
N PRO A 356 13.23 15.66 7.05
CA PRO A 356 13.44 17.11 6.94
C PRO A 356 13.11 17.67 5.56
N VAL A 357 13.46 16.97 4.47
CA VAL A 357 13.13 17.34 3.09
C VAL A 357 11.61 17.49 2.95
N PHE A 358 10.86 16.52 3.46
CA PHE A 358 9.40 16.50 3.34
C PHE A 358 8.74 17.61 4.14
N LYS A 359 9.23 17.88 5.35
CA LYS A 359 8.71 18.95 6.21
C LYS A 359 8.97 20.33 5.61
N LYS A 360 10.18 20.55 5.10
CA LYS A 360 10.57 21.81 4.46
C LYS A 360 9.77 22.05 3.19
N LEU A 361 9.61 21.05 2.33
CA LEU A 361 8.77 21.17 1.14
C LEU A 361 7.32 21.46 1.50
N ASN A 362 6.78 20.75 2.50
CA ASN A 362 5.41 20.93 2.95
C ASN A 362 5.16 22.34 3.50
N SER A 363 6.07 22.88 4.32
CA SER A 363 5.92 24.24 4.84
C SER A 363 5.93 25.26 3.70
N GLN A 364 6.86 25.13 2.77
CA GLN A 364 6.99 26.04 1.63
C GLN A 364 5.81 25.95 0.66
N ASN A 365 5.31 24.74 0.39
CA ASN A 365 4.12 24.55 -0.44
C ASN A 365 2.88 25.19 0.20
N LEU A 366 2.74 25.12 1.52
CA LEU A 366 1.57 25.61 2.25
C LEU A 366 1.66 27.08 2.70
N GLU A 367 2.82 27.73 2.56
CA GLU A 367 3.01 29.17 2.83
C GLU A 367 2.19 30.03 1.86
N ASN A 368 2.12 29.65 0.59
CA ASN A 368 1.27 30.31 -0.41
C ASN A 368 0.00 29.48 -0.66
N LYS A 369 -1.11 29.85 -0.01
CA LYS A 369 -2.40 29.15 -0.15
C LYS A 369 -2.87 29.06 -1.59
N ASP A 370 -2.60 30.09 -2.40
CA ASP A 370 -2.97 30.11 -3.82
C ASP A 370 -2.07 29.17 -4.63
N GLY A 371 -0.80 29.01 -4.23
CA GLY A 371 0.15 28.05 -4.82
C GLY A 371 -0.23 26.57 -4.62
N VAL A 372 -0.93 26.25 -3.51
CA VAL A 372 -1.49 24.91 -3.29
C VAL A 372 -2.59 24.59 -4.31
N LEU A 373 -3.31 25.62 -4.76
CA LEU A 373 -4.43 25.50 -5.70
C LEU A 373 -4.00 25.66 -7.15
N ASP A 374 -2.90 26.37 -7.39
CA ASP A 374 -2.33 26.63 -8.71
C ASP A 374 -1.40 25.50 -9.17
N ASP A 375 -1.86 24.76 -10.18
CA ASP A 375 -1.09 23.66 -10.77
C ASP A 375 0.21 24.16 -11.44
N GLY A 376 0.28 25.42 -11.88
CA GLY A 376 1.50 26.02 -12.47
C GLY A 376 2.66 26.10 -11.48
N THR A 377 2.39 26.60 -10.28
CA THR A 377 3.36 26.67 -9.16
C THR A 377 3.84 25.28 -8.76
N GLN A 378 2.93 24.29 -8.71
CA GLN A 378 3.30 22.91 -8.40
C GLN A 378 4.25 22.32 -9.46
N ILE A 379 3.97 22.55 -10.74
CA ILE A 379 4.82 22.12 -11.86
C ILE A 379 6.20 22.78 -11.77
N TYR A 380 6.25 24.08 -11.49
CA TYR A 380 7.50 24.81 -11.34
C TYR A 380 8.39 24.18 -10.24
N PHE A 381 7.84 23.99 -9.04
CA PHE A 381 8.58 23.33 -7.96
C PHE A 381 8.99 21.90 -8.30
N ALA A 382 8.14 21.14 -8.99
CA ALA A 382 8.47 19.79 -9.43
C ALA A 382 9.71 19.77 -10.33
N PHE A 383 9.79 20.67 -11.31
CA PHE A 383 10.97 20.79 -12.18
C PHE A 383 12.23 21.21 -11.42
N MET A 384 12.11 22.17 -10.51
CA MET A 384 13.23 22.61 -9.67
C MET A 384 13.79 21.47 -8.81
N ILE A 385 12.91 20.66 -8.22
CA ILE A 385 13.31 19.48 -7.43
C ILE A 385 14.00 18.43 -8.30
N LEU A 386 13.48 18.15 -9.50
CA LEU A 386 14.14 17.21 -10.43
C LEU A 386 15.55 17.67 -10.79
N LYS A 387 15.74 18.97 -11.04
CA LYS A 387 17.06 19.56 -11.35
C LYS A 387 18.02 19.52 -10.16
N ASP A 388 17.54 19.82 -8.96
CA ASP A 388 18.37 19.69 -7.76
C ASP A 388 18.80 18.24 -7.52
N ILE A 389 17.90 17.28 -7.74
CA ILE A 389 18.22 15.86 -7.63
C ILE A 389 19.25 15.44 -8.68
N GLU A 390 19.10 15.90 -9.93
CA GLU A 390 20.12 15.68 -10.96
C GLU A 390 21.48 16.24 -10.52
N ASN A 391 21.52 17.52 -10.14
CA ASN A 391 22.74 18.24 -9.80
C ASN A 391 23.45 17.62 -8.59
N ILE A 392 22.70 17.17 -7.58
CA ILE A 392 23.25 16.62 -6.34
C ILE A 392 23.65 15.15 -6.50
N PHE A 393 22.74 14.30 -7.00
CA PHE A 393 22.93 12.84 -6.99
C PHE A 393 23.62 12.32 -8.26
N TYR A 394 23.43 12.97 -9.40
CA TYR A 394 23.96 12.51 -10.69
C TYR A 394 25.13 13.37 -11.19
N GLN A 395 25.19 14.65 -10.78
CA GLN A 395 26.27 15.59 -11.14
C GLN A 395 26.51 15.59 -12.67
N THR A 396 27.64 15.07 -13.14
CA THR A 396 27.98 15.01 -14.58
C THR A 396 27.36 13.81 -15.31
N LYS A 397 26.66 12.90 -14.61
CA LYS A 397 26.08 11.67 -15.16
C LYS A 397 24.65 11.88 -15.68
N SER A 398 24.51 12.79 -16.63
CA SER A 398 23.23 13.16 -17.25
C SER A 398 22.46 11.96 -17.85
N GLU A 399 23.18 10.98 -18.41
CA GLU A 399 22.59 9.75 -18.98
C GLU A 399 21.94 8.85 -17.92
N ASP A 400 22.57 8.72 -16.74
CA ASP A 400 22.03 7.93 -15.63
C ASP A 400 20.72 8.54 -15.10
N PHE A 401 20.65 9.88 -15.06
CA PHE A 401 19.41 10.57 -14.70
C PHE A 401 18.31 10.38 -15.75
N ASN A 402 18.65 10.37 -17.05
CA ASN A 402 17.68 10.03 -18.11
C ASN A 402 17.12 8.61 -17.93
N MET A 403 17.96 7.65 -17.56
CA MET A 403 17.51 6.28 -17.26
C MET A 403 16.56 6.24 -16.05
N LEU A 404 16.84 7.02 -14.99
CA LEU A 404 15.91 7.17 -13.86
C LEU A 404 14.58 7.77 -14.30
N LEU A 405 14.58 8.85 -15.08
CA LEU A 405 13.34 9.47 -15.58
C LEU A 405 12.54 8.51 -16.47
N MET A 406 13.21 7.76 -17.34
CA MET A 406 12.56 6.71 -18.15
C MET A 406 11.92 5.64 -17.27
N PHE A 407 12.63 5.19 -16.24
CA PHE A 407 12.11 4.22 -15.28
C PHE A 407 10.90 4.77 -14.52
N LEU A 408 10.99 5.99 -13.99
CA LEU A 408 9.89 6.67 -13.32
C LEU A 408 8.70 6.86 -14.26
N PHE A 409 8.93 7.23 -15.52
CA PHE A 409 7.86 7.38 -16.48
C PHE A 409 7.15 6.04 -16.73
N ARG A 410 7.88 4.94 -16.90
CA ARG A 410 7.31 3.59 -17.09
C ARG A 410 6.41 3.19 -15.94
N GLU A 411 6.87 3.40 -14.71
CA GLU A 411 6.14 3.06 -13.49
C GLU A 411 4.88 3.92 -13.28
N ASN A 412 4.91 5.19 -13.69
CA ASN A 412 3.86 6.15 -13.36
C ASN A 412 2.89 6.45 -14.51
N PHE A 413 3.29 6.23 -15.76
CA PHE A 413 2.44 6.52 -16.93
C PHE A 413 1.13 5.73 -16.91
N ILE A 414 1.17 4.57 -16.28
CA ILE A 414 0.02 3.71 -16.14
C ILE A 414 -1.16 4.32 -15.39
N PHE A 415 -0.88 5.19 -14.43
CA PHE A 415 -1.89 5.93 -13.68
C PHE A 415 -2.62 6.96 -14.56
N SER A 416 -2.14 7.22 -15.78
CA SER A 416 -2.74 8.17 -16.72
C SER A 416 -3.67 7.50 -17.74
N TYR A 417 -3.66 6.17 -17.86
CA TYR A 417 -4.51 5.45 -18.83
C TYR A 417 -5.32 4.29 -18.23
N ASP A 418 -4.98 3.78 -17.04
CA ASP A 418 -5.70 2.70 -16.35
C ASP A 418 -6.42 3.22 -15.08
N ILE A 419 -7.37 4.15 -15.28
CA ILE A 419 -8.09 4.87 -14.21
C ILE A 419 -9.47 4.24 -13.90
N ASP A 420 -10.05 3.43 -14.80
CA ASP A 420 -11.44 2.91 -14.69
C ASP A 420 -11.55 1.38 -14.53
N ILE A 421 -12.78 0.86 -14.35
CA ILE A 421 -13.11 -0.58 -14.18
C ILE A 421 -12.79 -1.33 -15.50
N PRO A 422 -12.26 -2.57 -15.45
CA PRO A 422 -11.29 -3.03 -16.42
C PRO A 422 -11.76 -3.01 -17.87
N VAL A 423 -10.80 -2.54 -18.65
CA VAL A 423 -10.72 -2.61 -20.09
C VAL A 423 -10.00 -3.92 -20.46
N ASN A 424 -10.46 -4.60 -21.50
CA ASN A 424 -9.74 -5.77 -22.04
C ASN A 424 -8.28 -5.38 -22.42
N SER A 425 -7.32 -6.32 -22.44
CA SER A 425 -5.89 -5.99 -22.68
C SER A 425 -5.66 -5.15 -23.94
N LYS A 426 -6.45 -5.38 -25.00
CA LYS A 426 -6.32 -4.66 -26.28
C LYS A 426 -6.74 -3.20 -26.18
N GLU A 427 -7.90 -2.94 -25.58
CA GLU A 427 -8.40 -1.58 -25.40
C GLU A 427 -7.53 -0.80 -24.41
N LEU A 428 -6.88 -1.47 -23.44
CA LEU A 428 -5.91 -0.83 -22.55
C LEU A 428 -4.67 -0.35 -23.31
N LEU A 429 -4.16 -1.17 -24.24
CA LEU A 429 -3.06 -0.79 -25.13
C LEU A 429 -3.45 0.38 -26.05
N ILE A 430 -4.69 0.44 -26.51
CA ILE A 430 -5.22 1.57 -27.28
C ILE A 430 -5.25 2.84 -26.42
N LYS A 431 -5.79 2.76 -25.19
CA LYS A 431 -5.80 3.88 -24.24
C LYS A 431 -4.37 4.37 -23.94
N ARG A 432 -3.43 3.46 -23.69
CA ARG A 432 -2.01 3.75 -23.50
C ARG A 432 -1.45 4.59 -24.65
N LYS A 433 -1.70 4.16 -25.90
CA LYS A 433 -1.24 4.88 -27.11
C LYS A 433 -1.89 6.26 -27.24
N ILE A 434 -3.20 6.37 -27.03
CA ILE A 434 -3.93 7.65 -27.08
C ILE A 434 -3.40 8.61 -26.01
N THR A 435 -3.22 8.16 -24.78
CA THR A 435 -2.70 8.99 -23.68
C THR A 435 -1.28 9.47 -23.99
N PHE A 436 -0.44 8.64 -24.59
CA PHE A 436 0.92 9.06 -24.96
C PHE A 436 0.91 10.15 -26.04
N LEU A 437 0.07 10.02 -27.07
CA LEU A 437 -0.09 11.06 -28.09
C LEU A 437 -0.59 12.38 -27.49
N LYS A 438 -1.51 12.32 -26.51
CA LYS A 438 -1.97 13.50 -25.77
C LYS A 438 -0.84 14.16 -24.97
N PHE A 439 0.05 13.37 -24.37
CA PHE A 439 1.22 13.92 -23.65
C PHE A 439 2.11 14.69 -24.61
N GLU A 440 2.38 14.16 -25.81
CA GLU A 440 3.17 14.87 -26.82
C GLU A 440 2.49 16.14 -27.34
N GLU A 441 1.19 16.09 -27.61
CA GLU A 441 0.41 17.28 -28.03
C GLU A 441 0.46 18.37 -26.94
N THR A 442 0.22 17.99 -25.69
CA THR A 442 0.25 18.92 -24.55
C THR A 442 1.65 19.51 -24.37
N PHE A 443 2.70 18.68 -24.42
CA PHE A 443 4.08 19.13 -24.30
C PHE A 443 4.42 20.14 -25.41
N ASN A 444 4.08 19.84 -26.67
CA ASN A 444 4.35 20.74 -27.78
C ASN A 444 3.63 22.09 -27.64
N SER A 445 2.42 22.11 -27.07
CA SER A 445 1.69 23.37 -26.80
C SER A 445 2.34 24.24 -25.71
N GLN A 446 3.13 23.63 -24.81
CA GLN A 446 3.77 24.29 -23.66
C GLN A 446 5.29 24.32 -23.74
N LYS A 447 5.87 23.87 -24.85
CA LYS A 447 7.29 23.55 -24.99
C LYS A 447 8.22 24.68 -24.55
N ASN A 448 7.98 25.89 -25.06
CA ASN A 448 8.85 27.04 -24.78
C ASN A 448 8.89 27.36 -23.28
N ILE A 449 7.73 27.28 -22.60
CA ILE A 449 7.61 27.55 -21.16
C ILE A 449 8.33 26.46 -20.37
N ILE A 450 8.14 25.19 -20.75
CA ILE A 450 8.80 24.07 -20.06
C ILE A 450 10.32 24.12 -20.26
N GLU A 451 10.80 24.44 -21.47
CA GLU A 451 12.22 24.63 -21.76
C GLU A 451 12.81 25.82 -20.98
N GLU A 452 12.07 26.93 -20.85
CA GLU A 452 12.46 28.08 -20.02
C GLU A 452 12.63 27.68 -18.55
N ILE A 453 11.61 27.06 -17.95
CA ILE A 453 11.65 26.56 -16.55
C ILE A 453 12.80 25.57 -16.35
N TRP A 454 13.02 24.67 -17.30
CA TRP A 454 14.11 23.70 -17.20
C TRP A 454 15.49 24.37 -17.24
N ASN A 455 15.66 25.42 -18.04
CA ASN A 455 16.94 26.13 -18.20
C ASN A 455 17.24 27.15 -17.10
N GLU A 456 16.28 27.54 -16.26
CA GLU A 456 16.54 28.37 -15.08
C GLU A 456 17.60 27.72 -14.16
N GLU A 457 18.24 28.47 -13.27
CA GLU A 457 19.08 27.85 -12.23
C GLU A 457 18.21 27.07 -11.24
N SER A 458 18.73 25.96 -10.70
CA SER A 458 18.00 25.18 -9.69
C SER A 458 18.35 25.67 -8.27
N ASP A 459 17.31 26.15 -7.58
CA ASP A 459 17.34 26.52 -6.17
C ASP A 459 15.99 26.20 -5.53
N SER A 460 15.64 24.91 -5.47
CA SER A 460 14.40 24.54 -4.80
C SER A 460 14.50 24.82 -3.31
N PRO A 461 13.38 25.07 -2.62
CA PRO A 461 13.38 25.34 -1.18
C PRO A 461 13.92 24.20 -0.31
N ILE A 462 14.22 23.04 -0.90
CA ILE A 462 14.71 21.83 -0.23
C ILE A 462 16.13 21.42 -0.64
N LYS A 463 16.82 22.22 -1.44
CA LYS A 463 18.17 21.89 -1.96
C LYS A 463 19.15 21.52 -0.84
N ASN A 464 19.21 22.35 0.21
CA ASN A 464 20.08 22.11 1.37
C ASN A 464 19.75 20.79 2.09
N GLU A 465 18.46 20.49 2.27
CA GLU A 465 18.03 19.23 2.88
C GLU A 465 18.39 18.02 2.00
N LEU A 466 18.30 18.15 0.67
CA LEU A 466 18.74 17.12 -0.28
C LEU A 466 20.25 16.86 -0.20
N GLU A 467 21.08 17.92 -0.11
CA GLU A 467 22.52 17.79 0.08
C GLU A 467 22.88 17.06 1.38
N VAL A 468 22.15 17.35 2.48
CA VAL A 468 22.33 16.64 3.75
C VAL A 468 21.98 15.16 3.63
N VAL A 469 20.93 14.81 2.85
CA VAL A 469 20.58 13.42 2.57
C VAL A 469 21.69 12.74 1.76
N TYR A 470 22.14 13.37 0.67
CA TYR A 470 23.22 12.86 -0.19
C TYR A 470 24.50 12.57 0.60
N ASN A 471 24.96 13.54 1.41
CA ASN A 471 26.19 13.39 2.20
C ASN A 471 26.13 12.24 3.21
N LYS A 472 24.94 11.89 3.71
CA LYS A 472 24.74 10.79 4.67
C LYS A 472 24.42 9.46 4.00
N PHE A 473 24.13 9.46 2.72
CA PHE A 473 23.71 8.25 1.99
C PHE A 473 24.78 7.14 1.98
N PRO A 474 26.10 7.42 1.80
CA PRO A 474 27.13 6.39 1.83
C PRO A 474 27.18 5.59 3.14
N GLU A 475 26.96 6.24 4.29
CA GLU A 475 26.92 5.57 5.60
C GLU A 475 25.74 4.58 5.68
N LEU A 476 24.59 4.99 5.14
CA LEU A 476 23.34 4.24 5.20
C LEU A 476 23.30 3.06 4.22
N LYS A 477 24.01 3.15 3.09
CA LYS A 477 24.07 2.08 2.08
C LYS A 477 24.56 0.76 2.66
N SER A 478 25.43 0.81 3.68
CA SER A 478 25.98 -0.36 4.37
C SER A 478 25.00 -1.04 5.33
N THR A 479 23.98 -0.31 5.80
CA THR A 479 22.99 -0.78 6.78
C THR A 479 21.63 -1.09 6.15
N MET A 480 21.45 -0.79 4.87
CA MET A 480 20.23 -1.13 4.15
C MET A 480 20.18 -2.64 3.95
N ASP A 481 19.20 -3.29 4.60
CA ASP A 481 18.81 -4.62 4.20
C ASP A 481 18.54 -4.63 2.70
N THR A 482 18.99 -5.68 2.00
CA THR A 482 18.57 -5.96 0.64
C THR A 482 17.09 -6.34 0.67
N PHE A 483 16.21 -5.36 0.85
CA PHE A 483 14.79 -5.56 0.57
C PHE A 483 14.69 -5.98 -0.89
N PRO A 484 13.84 -6.94 -1.25
CA PRO A 484 13.93 -7.56 -2.55
C PRO A 484 13.65 -6.50 -3.61
N SER A 485 14.68 -6.22 -4.39
CA SER A 485 14.73 -5.24 -5.47
C SER A 485 13.87 -5.63 -6.67
N TYR A 486 12.80 -6.42 -6.47
CA TYR A 486 11.86 -6.73 -7.56
C TYR A 486 11.20 -5.46 -8.12
N LEU A 487 11.18 -4.35 -7.38
CA LEU A 487 10.77 -3.03 -7.89
C LEU A 487 11.75 -2.45 -8.94
N LEU A 488 12.95 -3.01 -9.05
CA LEU A 488 14.00 -2.62 -10.00
C LEU A 488 14.37 -3.78 -10.92
N TYR A 489 13.34 -4.41 -11.49
CA TYR A 489 13.43 -5.46 -12.52
C TYR A 489 14.30 -5.11 -13.76
N LEU A 490 14.85 -3.88 -13.85
CA LEU A 490 15.56 -3.35 -15.00
C LEU A 490 16.95 -2.73 -14.73
N SER A 491 17.51 -2.75 -13.50
CA SER A 491 18.82 -2.10 -13.25
C SER A 491 19.94 -3.05 -12.80
N ASN A 492 21.18 -2.69 -13.15
CA ASN A 492 22.40 -3.35 -12.68
C ASN A 492 22.53 -3.23 -11.15
N LYS A 493 23.04 -4.29 -10.51
CA LYS A 493 23.12 -4.47 -9.06
C LYS A 493 23.82 -3.34 -8.27
N ASP A 494 24.75 -2.63 -8.89
CA ASP A 494 25.59 -1.65 -8.18
C ASP A 494 24.86 -0.32 -7.84
N LEU A 495 23.72 -0.06 -8.48
CA LEU A 495 22.91 1.18 -8.36
C LEU A 495 21.55 0.98 -7.66
N GLU A 496 21.20 -0.24 -7.23
CA GLU A 496 19.82 -0.58 -6.82
C GLU A 496 19.29 0.27 -5.65
N ASN A 497 19.98 0.31 -4.52
CA ASN A 497 19.46 0.98 -3.31
C ASN A 497 19.35 2.51 -3.45
N GLU A 498 20.26 3.11 -4.21
CA GLU A 498 20.29 4.55 -4.45
C GLU A 498 19.15 4.97 -5.37
N ILE A 499 18.91 4.21 -6.44
CA ILE A 499 17.78 4.44 -7.33
C ILE A 499 16.45 4.27 -6.59
N VAL A 500 16.29 3.26 -5.72
CA VAL A 500 15.06 3.12 -4.91
C VAL A 500 14.84 4.34 -4.02
N LEU A 501 15.87 4.80 -3.32
CA LEU A 501 15.74 5.98 -2.47
C LEU A 501 15.34 7.21 -3.30
N ILE A 502 16.08 7.49 -4.38
CA ILE A 502 15.85 8.68 -5.20
C ILE A 502 14.46 8.62 -5.84
N LYS A 503 14.03 7.45 -6.32
CA LYS A 503 12.66 7.20 -6.82
C LYS A 503 11.63 7.64 -5.77
N GLU A 504 11.71 7.07 -4.57
CA GLU A 504 10.73 7.32 -3.50
C GLU A 504 10.81 8.76 -2.98
N LEU A 505 11.99 9.37 -3.00
CA LEU A 505 12.20 10.79 -2.69
C LEU A 505 11.46 11.68 -3.71
N ILE A 506 11.68 11.47 -5.01
CA ILE A 506 10.99 12.20 -6.09
C ILE A 506 9.48 12.05 -5.93
N LEU A 507 8.98 10.80 -5.89
CA LEU A 507 7.55 10.54 -5.83
C LEU A 507 6.91 11.11 -4.57
N ARG A 508 7.61 11.09 -3.43
CA ARG A 508 7.12 11.73 -2.20
C ARG A 508 7.08 13.24 -2.32
N CYS A 509 8.10 13.87 -2.89
CA CYS A 509 8.13 15.31 -3.12
C CYS A 509 6.98 15.75 -4.03
N MET A 510 6.74 15.04 -5.14
CA MET A 510 5.58 15.30 -6.01
C MET A 510 4.26 15.15 -5.24
N GLY A 511 4.18 14.12 -4.40
CA GLY A 511 3.03 13.92 -3.53
C GLY A 511 2.79 15.07 -2.57
N ILE A 512 3.84 15.63 -1.96
CA ILE A 512 3.77 16.77 -1.03
C ILE A 512 3.37 18.07 -1.72
N LEU A 513 3.74 18.22 -2.99
CA LEU A 513 3.21 19.29 -3.86
C LEU A 513 1.72 19.08 -4.20
N LEU A 514 1.09 18.00 -3.72
CA LEU A 514 -0.30 17.61 -3.97
C LEU A 514 -0.61 17.34 -5.45
N ILE A 515 0.43 17.01 -6.22
CA ILE A 515 0.32 16.63 -7.62
C ILE A 515 -0.33 15.25 -7.67
N GLN A 516 -1.33 15.08 -8.53
CA GLN A 516 -2.02 13.81 -8.67
C GLN A 516 -1.13 12.77 -9.37
N PRO A 517 -1.20 11.49 -8.98
CA PRO A 517 -0.48 10.38 -9.62
C PRO A 517 -0.46 10.40 -11.15
N SER A 518 -1.62 10.66 -11.75
CA SER A 518 -1.80 10.70 -13.21
C SER A 518 -1.06 11.87 -13.89
N PHE A 519 -0.76 12.93 -13.14
CA PHE A 519 -0.06 14.12 -13.63
C PHE A 519 1.45 14.08 -13.32
N VAL A 520 1.86 13.36 -12.26
CA VAL A 520 3.29 13.08 -11.99
C VAL A 520 3.98 12.48 -13.22
N SER A 521 3.32 11.54 -13.90
CA SER A 521 3.85 10.94 -15.12
C SER A 521 4.05 11.94 -16.26
N TYR A 522 3.18 12.94 -16.41
CA TYR A 522 3.32 13.98 -17.43
C TYR A 522 4.49 14.92 -17.12
N ILE A 523 4.72 15.24 -15.85
CA ILE A 523 5.87 16.05 -15.44
C ILE A 523 7.18 15.30 -15.76
N ILE A 524 7.25 14.00 -15.42
CA ILE A 524 8.42 13.17 -15.74
C ILE A 524 8.61 13.07 -17.26
N TYR A 525 7.52 12.87 -18.02
CA TYR A 525 7.55 12.88 -19.48
C TYR A 525 8.11 14.19 -20.04
N SER A 526 7.64 15.32 -19.53
CA SER A 526 8.06 16.65 -19.99
C SER A 526 9.53 16.91 -19.68
N ALA A 527 9.99 16.54 -18.48
CA ALA A 527 11.41 16.59 -18.11
C ALA A 527 12.27 15.76 -19.08
N LEU A 528 11.82 14.54 -19.36
CA LEU A 528 12.48 13.67 -20.33
C LEU A 528 12.46 14.28 -21.75
N ARG A 529 11.36 14.88 -22.21
CA ARG A 529 11.27 15.51 -23.55
C ARG A 529 12.17 16.71 -23.73
N VAL A 530 12.35 17.54 -22.70
CA VAL A 530 13.29 18.68 -22.76
C VAL A 530 14.72 18.19 -22.95
N ARG A 531 15.07 17.09 -22.26
CA ARG A 531 16.41 16.49 -22.30
C ARG A 531 16.63 15.69 -23.59
N GLU A 532 15.66 14.87 -23.96
CA GLU A 532 15.63 14.05 -25.16
C GLU A 532 14.67 14.63 -26.19
N LYS A 533 15.22 15.50 -27.05
CA LYS A 533 14.47 16.21 -28.09
C LYS A 533 13.85 15.26 -29.12
N SER A 534 14.32 14.01 -29.22
CA SER A 534 13.81 13.00 -30.15
C SER A 534 12.57 12.28 -29.60
N PHE A 535 11.40 12.55 -30.20
CA PHE A 535 10.15 11.84 -29.90
C PHE A 535 10.28 10.34 -30.19
N GLU A 536 10.94 9.98 -31.30
CA GLU A 536 11.13 8.58 -31.71
C GLU A 536 12.04 7.82 -30.73
N TRP A 537 13.00 8.50 -30.08
CA TRP A 537 13.82 7.87 -29.05
C TRP A 537 12.96 7.46 -27.84
N ILE A 538 12.08 8.33 -27.36
CA ILE A 538 11.21 8.01 -26.21
C ILE A 538 10.21 6.92 -26.59
N LYS A 539 9.60 7.04 -27.78
CA LYS A 539 8.62 6.08 -28.29
C LYS A 539 9.21 4.68 -28.43
N SER A 540 10.41 4.57 -29.01
CA SER A 540 11.14 3.29 -29.14
C SER A 540 11.55 2.72 -27.79
N ASN A 541 12.02 3.57 -26.86
CA ASN A 541 12.37 3.15 -25.50
C ASN A 541 11.16 2.90 -24.59
N PHE A 542 9.93 3.06 -25.05
CA PHE A 542 8.73 2.77 -24.25
C PHE A 542 7.83 1.69 -24.89
N ASP A 543 8.30 1.04 -25.96
CA ASP A 543 7.52 0.03 -26.70
C ASP A 543 6.12 0.52 -27.09
N ILE A 544 6.02 1.80 -27.48
CA ILE A 544 4.78 2.43 -27.94
C ILE A 544 4.69 2.23 -29.46
N GLY A 545 4.44 0.98 -29.84
CA GLY A 545 4.15 0.56 -31.22
C GLY A 545 2.81 1.10 -31.73
#